data_AF-A0A2V9AXH6-F1
#
_entry.id   AF-A0A2V9AXH6-F1
#
_cell.length_a   1.000
_cell.length_b   1.000
_cell.length_c   1.000
_cell.angle_alpha   90.00
_cell.angle_beta   90.00
_cell.angle_gamma   90.00
#
_symmetry.space_group_name_H-M   'P 1'
#
loop_
_entity.id
_entity.type
_entity.pdbx_description
1 polymer ?
#
loop_
_entity_poly.entity_id
_entity_poly.type
_entity_poly.pdbx_seq_one_letter_code
_entity_poly.pdbx_strand_id
1 'polypeptide(L)'
;MTLFGRAKCSACHSVHGQGGFYGTDLSFYAAAFGPGEIREAILKPDRDLDPRRGTTTVVLPNSTTITGIPRNEDNFSLQLQTSDGTFRLLNKAKIVSITYHGVTGMPTDYASSLTATELNDLLSFLTEAARSVNPNENPRVSRVFEDGDE
;
A
#
# COMPACT_ATOMS: atom_id res chain seq x y z
N MET A 1 14.65 14.39 -12.05
CA MET A 1 14.09 13.50 -11.00
C MET A 1 12.92 14.23 -10.36
N THR A 2 11.68 13.73 -10.47
CA THR A 2 10.52 14.34 -9.80
C THR A 2 10.66 14.23 -8.28
N LEU A 3 9.97 15.09 -7.53
CA LEU A 3 9.95 14.98 -6.07
C LEU A 3 9.40 13.62 -5.61
N PHE A 4 8.42 13.06 -6.33
CA PHE A 4 7.89 11.72 -6.10
C PHE A 4 8.97 10.63 -6.09
N GLY A 5 9.92 10.70 -7.03
CA GLY A 5 11.07 9.79 -7.06
C GLY A 5 12.09 10.09 -5.95
N ARG A 6 12.35 11.38 -5.68
CA ARG A 6 13.32 11.80 -4.64
C ARG A 6 12.89 11.41 -3.23
N ALA A 7 11.60 11.56 -2.93
CA ALA A 7 10.95 11.13 -1.69
C ALA A 7 10.73 9.61 -1.62
N LYS A 8 11.20 8.86 -2.64
CA LYS A 8 11.13 7.39 -2.78
C LYS A 8 9.70 6.84 -2.81
N CYS A 9 8.69 7.65 -3.09
CA CYS A 9 7.31 7.20 -3.23
C CYS A 9 7.19 6.14 -4.34
N SER A 10 7.89 6.34 -5.45
CA SER A 10 7.92 5.42 -6.59
C SER A 10 8.61 4.07 -6.31
N ALA A 11 9.31 3.92 -5.19
CA ALA A 11 9.92 2.63 -4.82
C ALA A 11 8.85 1.62 -4.40
N CYS A 12 7.73 2.10 -3.84
CA CYS A 12 6.64 1.24 -3.41
C CYS A 12 5.38 1.44 -4.24
N HIS A 13 5.04 2.67 -4.63
CA HIS A 13 3.78 2.99 -5.29
C HIS A 13 3.94 3.19 -6.80
N SER A 14 2.88 2.85 -7.54
CA SER A 14 2.73 3.17 -8.95
C SER A 14 1.84 4.39 -9.16
N VAL A 15 2.07 5.07 -10.28
CA VAL A 15 1.16 6.06 -10.87
C VAL A 15 1.05 5.75 -12.36
N HIS A 16 -0.16 5.54 -12.85
CA HIS A 16 -0.47 5.04 -14.18
C HIS A 16 0.33 3.78 -14.54
N GLY A 17 0.45 2.84 -13.59
CA GLY A 17 1.22 1.62 -13.75
C GLY A 17 2.76 1.79 -13.75
N GLN A 18 3.28 3.00 -13.56
CA GLN A 18 4.72 3.26 -13.48
C GLN A 18 5.17 3.44 -12.03
N GLY A 19 6.14 2.64 -11.58
CA GLY A 19 6.68 2.67 -10.22
C GLY A 19 6.67 1.29 -9.55
N GLY A 20 6.63 1.28 -8.22
CA GLY A 20 6.58 0.06 -7.42
C GLY A 20 5.18 -0.54 -7.34
N PHE A 21 5.09 -1.82 -6.99
CA PHE A 21 3.84 -2.57 -6.79
C PHE A 21 3.65 -3.02 -5.33
N TYR A 22 4.53 -2.58 -4.43
CA TYR A 22 4.49 -2.93 -3.02
C TYR A 22 3.45 -2.11 -2.24
N GLY A 23 3.25 -0.86 -2.64
CA GLY A 23 2.13 -0.01 -2.25
C GLY A 23 0.99 -0.09 -3.27
N THR A 24 -0.14 0.56 -2.97
CA THR A 24 -1.24 0.69 -3.93
C THR A 24 -0.87 1.63 -5.09
N ASP A 25 -1.53 1.47 -6.24
CA ASP A 25 -1.51 2.49 -7.29
C ASP A 25 -2.19 3.78 -6.77
N LEU A 26 -1.49 4.91 -6.89
CA LEU A 26 -1.93 6.20 -6.37
C LEU A 26 -2.75 7.02 -7.36
N SER A 27 -2.85 6.62 -8.62
CA SER A 27 -3.67 7.33 -9.63
C SER A 27 -5.14 7.34 -9.20
N PHE A 28 -5.66 6.17 -8.82
CA PHE A 28 -7.02 6.04 -8.33
C PHE A 28 -7.18 6.54 -6.90
N TYR A 29 -6.16 6.41 -6.05
CA TYR A 29 -6.20 6.92 -4.68
C TYR A 29 -6.41 8.44 -4.69
N ALA A 30 -5.63 9.17 -5.50
CA ALA A 30 -5.75 10.61 -5.60
C ALA A 30 -7.05 11.08 -6.29
N ALA A 31 -7.70 10.22 -7.07
CA ALA A 31 -9.03 10.49 -7.62
C ALA A 31 -10.16 10.27 -6.58
N ALA A 32 -9.94 9.38 -5.60
CA ALA A 32 -10.93 9.02 -4.59
C ALA A 32 -10.89 9.89 -3.32
N PHE A 33 -9.75 10.52 -3.02
CA PHE A 33 -9.53 11.27 -1.79
C PHE A 33 -9.13 12.72 -2.06
N GLY A 34 -9.56 13.65 -1.20
CA GLY A 34 -9.21 15.06 -1.30
C GLY A 34 -7.76 15.36 -0.88
N PRO A 35 -7.20 16.53 -1.26
CA PRO A 35 -5.81 16.88 -0.94
C PRO A 35 -5.46 16.85 0.55
N GLY A 36 -6.43 17.19 1.44
CA GLY A 36 -6.24 17.12 2.88
C GLY A 36 -6.07 15.69 3.40
N GLU A 37 -6.85 14.76 2.86
CA GLU A 37 -6.79 13.34 3.24
C GLU A 37 -5.50 12.70 2.74
N ILE A 38 -5.09 12.99 1.50
CA ILE A 38 -3.81 12.53 0.94
C ILE A 38 -2.65 13.06 1.78
N ARG A 39 -2.69 14.35 2.16
CA ARG A 39 -1.67 14.96 3.01
C ARG A 39 -1.55 14.21 4.33
N GLU A 40 -2.69 13.91 4.95
CA GLU A 40 -2.68 13.22 6.23
C GLU A 40 -2.22 11.76 6.10
N ALA A 41 -2.57 11.07 5.01
CA ALA A 41 -2.05 9.73 4.73
C ALA A 41 -0.53 9.72 4.54
N ILE A 42 0.07 10.76 3.95
CA ILE A 42 1.53 10.89 3.84
C ILE A 42 2.16 11.14 5.23
N LEU A 43 1.55 11.98 6.06
CA LEU A 43 2.11 12.39 7.35
C LEU A 43 1.85 11.36 8.48
N LYS A 44 0.80 10.56 8.35
CA LYS A 44 0.36 9.56 9.32
C LYS A 44 -0.03 8.26 8.59
N PRO A 45 0.94 7.55 8.00
CA PRO A 45 0.65 6.42 7.12
C PRO A 45 -0.04 5.24 7.82
N ASP A 46 0.12 5.11 9.13
CA ASP A 46 -0.49 4.05 9.93
C ASP A 46 -1.89 4.42 10.45
N ARG A 47 -2.36 5.65 10.17
CA ARG A 47 -3.68 6.10 10.61
C ARG A 47 -4.76 5.31 9.89
N ASP A 48 -5.67 4.72 10.66
CA ASP A 48 -6.80 3.89 10.18
C ASP A 48 -6.40 2.59 9.48
N LEU A 49 -5.16 2.12 9.69
CA LEU A 49 -4.69 0.85 9.16
C LEU A 49 -5.33 -0.32 9.91
N ASP A 50 -6.03 -1.19 9.18
CA ASP A 50 -6.34 -2.53 9.65
C ASP A 50 -5.02 -3.28 9.93
N PRO A 51 -4.74 -3.70 11.18
CA PRO A 51 -3.46 -4.34 11.50
C PRO A 51 -3.16 -5.58 10.65
N ARG A 52 -4.19 -6.27 10.15
CA ARG A 52 -4.05 -7.44 9.26
C ARG A 52 -3.62 -7.08 7.84
N ARG A 53 -3.66 -5.79 7.48
CA ARG A 53 -3.17 -5.25 6.20
C ARG A 53 -1.80 -4.58 6.34
N GLY A 54 -1.29 -4.46 7.56
CA GLY A 54 0.03 -3.92 7.84
C GLY A 54 1.15 -4.95 7.73
N THR A 55 2.36 -4.49 8.04
CA THR A 55 3.55 -5.34 8.14
C THR A 55 3.28 -6.48 9.09
N THR A 56 3.60 -7.69 8.64
CA THR A 56 3.36 -8.94 9.36
C THR A 56 4.63 -9.77 9.36
N THR A 57 4.98 -10.30 10.53
CA THR A 57 6.08 -11.24 10.70
C THR A 57 5.55 -12.64 10.98
N VAL A 58 6.06 -13.62 10.24
CA VAL A 58 5.74 -15.03 10.40
C VAL A 58 6.99 -15.78 10.85
N VAL A 59 6.86 -16.60 11.89
CA VAL A 59 7.90 -17.52 12.34
C VAL A 59 7.53 -18.95 11.96
N LEU A 60 8.46 -19.66 11.30
CA LEU A 60 8.32 -21.06 10.89
C LEU A 60 9.02 -22.02 11.87
N PRO A 61 8.72 -23.34 11.85
CA PRO A 61 9.28 -24.32 12.77
C PRO A 61 10.80 -24.46 12.71
N ASN A 62 11.40 -24.14 11.57
CA ASN A 62 12.86 -24.11 11.39
C ASN A 62 13.47 -22.76 11.83
N SER A 63 12.77 -21.97 12.64
CA SER A 63 13.14 -20.62 13.08
C SER A 63 13.29 -19.59 11.96
N THR A 64 12.88 -19.91 10.72
CA THR A 64 12.86 -18.92 9.64
C THR A 64 11.83 -17.85 9.95
N THR A 65 12.26 -16.60 9.90
CA THR A 65 11.40 -15.43 10.05
C THR A 65 11.16 -14.80 8.69
N ILE A 66 9.90 -14.55 8.35
CA ILE A 66 9.50 -13.91 7.10
C ILE A 66 8.69 -12.66 7.44
N THR A 67 9.09 -11.51 6.90
CA THR A 67 8.37 -10.24 7.09
C THR A 67 7.87 -9.71 5.76
N GLY A 68 6.62 -9.25 5.73
CA GLY A 68 6.02 -8.70 4.52
C GLY A 68 4.61 -8.15 4.76
N ILE A 69 3.89 -7.85 3.69
CA ILE A 69 2.48 -7.41 3.73
C ILE A 69 1.56 -8.57 3.37
N PRO A 70 0.53 -8.88 4.18
CA PRO A 70 -0.51 -9.83 3.81
C PRO A 70 -1.27 -9.36 2.56
N ARG A 71 -1.30 -10.19 1.52
CA ARG A 71 -2.04 -9.93 0.27
C ARG A 71 -3.33 -10.73 0.18
N ASN A 72 -3.32 -11.91 0.79
CA ASN A 72 -4.51 -12.72 1.00
C ASN A 72 -4.36 -13.51 2.29
N GLU A 73 -5.44 -13.66 3.03
CA GLU A 73 -5.47 -14.46 4.25
C GLU A 73 -6.85 -15.11 4.38
N ASP A 74 -6.87 -16.43 4.53
CA ASP A 74 -8.06 -17.20 4.85
C ASP A 74 -7.81 -18.06 6.10
N ASN A 75 -8.73 -18.97 6.44
CA ASN A 75 -8.61 -19.81 7.64
C ASN A 75 -7.41 -20.77 7.61
N PHE A 76 -6.93 -21.14 6.42
CA PHE A 76 -5.90 -22.16 6.21
C PHE A 76 -4.60 -21.58 5.64
N SER A 77 -4.68 -20.46 4.92
CA SER A 77 -3.56 -19.91 4.16
C SER A 77 -3.26 -18.44 4.50
N LEU A 78 -1.99 -18.07 4.36
CA LEU A 78 -1.52 -16.69 4.35
C LEU A 78 -0.61 -16.51 3.14
N GLN A 79 -0.97 -15.58 2.26
CA GLN A 79 -0.11 -15.10 1.20
C GLN A 79 0.56 -13.80 1.65
N LEU A 80 1.87 -13.85 1.84
CA LEU A 80 2.68 -12.72 2.28
C LEU A 80 3.55 -12.24 1.13
N GLN A 81 3.57 -10.94 0.86
CA GLN A 81 4.51 -10.34 -0.09
C GLN A 81 5.66 -9.69 0.66
N THR A 82 6.88 -10.16 0.42
CA THR A 82 8.11 -9.61 1.02
C THR A 82 8.56 -8.34 0.28
N SER A 83 9.43 -7.54 0.89
CA SER A 83 9.86 -6.23 0.37
C SER A 83 10.63 -6.29 -0.96
N ASP A 84 11.15 -7.46 -1.32
CA ASP A 84 11.75 -7.75 -2.63
C ASP A 84 10.70 -8.08 -3.72
N GLY A 85 9.42 -8.10 -3.37
CA GLY A 85 8.30 -8.41 -4.25
C GLY A 85 7.90 -9.89 -4.28
N THR A 86 8.66 -10.78 -3.63
CA THR A 86 8.40 -12.22 -3.63
C THR A 86 7.11 -12.55 -2.87
N PHE A 87 6.28 -13.41 -3.47
CA PHE A 87 5.11 -13.97 -2.79
C PHE A 87 5.46 -15.27 -2.05
N ARG A 88 5.11 -15.32 -0.77
CA ARG A 88 5.25 -16.49 0.09
C ARG A 88 3.87 -17.03 0.42
N LEU A 89 3.55 -18.21 -0.10
CA LEU A 89 2.30 -18.91 0.19
C LEU A 89 2.56 -19.84 1.38
N LEU A 90 1.88 -19.57 2.49
CA LEU A 90 2.13 -20.22 3.77
C LEU A 90 0.88 -20.96 4.23
N ASN A 91 1.03 -22.23 4.57
CA ASN A 91 -0.01 -23.00 5.25
C ASN A 91 0.06 -22.67 6.75
N LYS A 92 -1.03 -22.14 7.31
CA LYS A 92 -1.10 -21.72 8.72
C LYS A 92 -0.88 -22.86 9.70
N ALA A 93 -1.20 -24.10 9.34
CA ALA A 93 -0.90 -25.28 10.18
C ALA A 93 0.60 -25.54 10.33
N LYS A 94 1.45 -24.92 9.50
CA LYS A 94 2.92 -25.01 9.56
C LYS A 94 3.57 -23.74 10.11
N ILE A 95 2.79 -22.79 10.62
CA ILE A 95 3.30 -21.54 11.19
C ILE A 95 3.38 -21.68 12.71
N VAL A 96 4.48 -21.23 13.30
CA VAL A 96 4.66 -21.16 14.76
C VAL A 96 3.94 -19.94 15.32
N SER A 97 4.16 -18.78 14.71
CA SER A 97 3.48 -17.54 15.11
C SER A 97 3.32 -16.56 13.94
N ILE A 98 2.29 -15.73 14.06
CA ILE A 98 2.02 -14.59 13.19
C ILE A 98 1.90 -13.36 14.08
N THR A 99 2.71 -12.35 13.80
CA THR A 99 2.66 -11.05 14.48
C THR A 99 2.24 -9.99 13.48
N TYR A 100 1.07 -9.39 13.70
CA TYR A 100 0.59 -8.24 12.95
C TYR A 100 1.04 -6.97 13.66
N HIS A 101 1.87 -6.16 13.02
CA HIS A 101 2.49 -5.00 13.68
C HIS A 101 1.60 -3.76 13.69
N GLY A 102 0.55 -3.71 12.87
CA GLY A 102 -0.31 -2.53 12.80
C GLY A 102 0.37 -1.30 12.20
N VAL A 103 1.45 -1.47 11.44
CA VAL A 103 2.18 -0.39 10.77
C VAL A 103 2.40 -0.72 9.30
N THR A 104 2.38 0.30 8.45
CA THR A 104 2.69 0.21 7.03
C THR A 104 4.19 0.04 6.79
N GLY A 105 4.57 -0.23 5.55
CA GLY A 105 5.96 -0.11 5.11
C GLY A 105 6.36 1.32 4.69
N MET A 106 5.46 2.31 4.83
CA MET A 106 5.75 3.69 4.44
C MET A 106 6.63 4.37 5.50
N PRO A 107 7.54 5.27 5.10
CA PRO A 107 8.29 6.08 6.04
C PRO A 107 7.39 6.94 6.93
N THR A 108 7.66 6.95 8.23
CA THR A 108 6.90 7.72 9.23
C THR A 108 7.51 9.10 9.51
N ASP A 109 8.64 9.43 8.88
CA ASP A 109 9.43 10.63 9.13
C ASP A 109 9.14 11.79 8.17
N TYR A 110 8.19 11.62 7.24
CA TYR A 110 7.84 12.64 6.23
C TYR A 110 7.42 13.99 6.81
N ALA A 111 6.88 14.02 8.03
CA ALA A 111 6.58 15.27 8.75
C ALA A 111 7.84 16.11 9.04
N SER A 112 8.99 15.46 9.17
CA SER A 112 10.30 16.09 9.42
C SER A 112 11.22 16.11 8.21
N SER A 113 11.08 15.15 7.28
CA SER A 113 11.98 15.00 6.13
C SER A 113 11.51 15.74 4.88
N LEU A 114 10.24 16.17 4.82
CA LEU A 114 9.72 17.01 3.74
C LEU A 114 9.43 18.42 4.21
N THR A 115 9.82 19.40 3.40
CA THR A 115 9.36 20.78 3.56
C THR A 115 7.88 20.93 3.21
N ALA A 116 7.25 22.02 3.66
CA ALA A 116 5.86 22.31 3.28
C ALA A 116 5.67 22.44 1.77
N THR A 117 6.65 23.03 1.07
CA THR A 117 6.65 23.15 -0.40
C THR A 117 6.72 21.78 -1.05
N GLU A 118 7.61 20.91 -0.59
CA GLU A 118 7.72 19.55 -1.14
C GLU A 118 6.44 18.74 -0.91
N LEU A 119 5.85 18.82 0.28
CA LEU A 119 4.58 18.15 0.52
C LEU A 119 3.47 18.66 -0.44
N ASN A 120 3.42 19.96 -0.69
CA ASN A 120 2.46 20.53 -1.64
C ASN A 120 2.74 20.12 -3.09
N ASP A 121 4.01 20.00 -3.49
CA ASP A 121 4.42 19.51 -4.80
C ASP A 121 4.02 18.04 -4.99
N LEU A 122 4.15 17.19 -3.97
CA LEU A 122 3.65 15.80 -3.99
C LEU A 122 2.14 15.75 -4.19
N LEU A 123 1.40 16.56 -3.44
CA LEU A 123 -0.07 16.64 -3.55
C LEU A 123 -0.49 17.12 -4.94
N SER A 124 0.21 18.11 -5.48
CA SER A 124 -0.06 18.64 -6.83
C SER A 124 0.20 17.59 -7.90
N PHE A 125 1.32 16.87 -7.79
CA PHE A 125 1.63 15.76 -8.69
C PHE A 125 0.56 14.66 -8.67
N LEU A 126 0.12 14.23 -7.48
CA LEU A 126 -0.92 13.19 -7.34
C LEU A 126 -2.28 13.67 -7.85
N THR A 127 -2.64 14.92 -7.58
CA THR A 127 -3.90 15.51 -8.07
C THR A 127 -3.91 15.63 -9.58
N GLU A 128 -2.78 15.98 -10.20
CA GLU A 128 -2.66 16.03 -11.65
C GLU A 128 -2.77 14.62 -12.27
N ALA A 129 -2.08 13.64 -11.69
CA ALA A 129 -2.20 12.24 -12.14
C ALA A 129 -3.63 11.69 -12.03
N ALA A 130 -4.39 12.11 -11.01
CA ALA A 130 -5.79 11.71 -10.87
C ALA A 130 -6.68 12.21 -12.02
N ARG A 131 -6.37 13.35 -12.65
CA ARG A 131 -7.17 13.92 -13.76
C ARG A 131 -7.12 13.07 -15.03
N SER A 132 -6.03 12.32 -15.22
CA SER A 132 -5.86 11.41 -16.35
C SER A 132 -6.49 10.03 -16.14
N VAL A 133 -7.16 9.79 -15.00
CA VAL A 133 -7.81 8.52 -14.69
C VAL A 133 -9.26 8.53 -15.17
N ASN A 134 -9.66 7.50 -15.92
CA ASN A 134 -11.06 7.26 -16.22
C ASN A 134 -11.76 6.65 -14.97
N PRO A 135 -12.83 7.26 -14.43
CA PRO A 135 -13.52 6.73 -13.25
C PRO A 135 -14.03 5.29 -13.43
N ASN A 136 -14.33 4.89 -14.67
CA ASN A 136 -14.83 3.56 -15.01
C ASN A 136 -13.73 2.47 -14.99
N GLU A 137 -12.46 2.87 -14.93
CA GLU A 137 -11.32 1.94 -14.82
C GLU A 137 -10.91 1.67 -13.38
N ASN A 138 -11.63 2.23 -12.38
CA ASN A 138 -11.32 2.02 -10.98
C ASN A 138 -11.62 0.57 -10.56
N PRO A 139 -10.61 -0.26 -10.21
CA PRO A 139 -10.82 -1.66 -9.88
C PRO A 139 -11.66 -1.89 -8.61
N ARG A 140 -11.88 -0.86 -7.78
CA ARG A 140 -12.83 -0.92 -6.66
C ARG A 140 -14.27 -0.67 -7.08
N VAL A 141 -14.50 0.07 -8.17
CA VAL A 141 -15.83 0.34 -8.73
C VAL A 141 -16.25 -0.82 -9.63
N SER A 142 -15.34 -1.39 -10.42
CA SER A 142 -15.63 -2.51 -11.33
C SER A 142 -16.13 -3.77 -10.61
N ARG A 143 -15.70 -4.01 -9.36
CA ARG A 143 -16.15 -5.16 -8.55
C ARG A 143 -17.54 -5.02 -7.95
N VAL A 144 -18.15 -3.83 -7.97
CA VAL A 144 -19.50 -3.61 -7.41
C VAL A 144 -20.59 -3.98 -8.44
N PHE A 145 -20.23 -4.11 -9.72
CA PHE A 145 -21.19 -4.32 -10.81
C PHE A 145 -21.23 -5.75 -11.38
N GLU A 146 -20.57 -6.73 -10.75
CA GLU A 146 -20.56 -8.12 -11.24
C GLU A 146 -21.47 -9.08 -10.45
N ASP A 147 -22.07 -8.64 -9.33
CA ASP A 147 -23.03 -9.46 -8.55
C ASP A 147 -24.45 -8.96 -8.77
N GLY A 148 -25.02 -9.26 -9.94
CA GLY A 148 -26.41 -8.99 -10.23
C GLY A 148 -26.74 -9.06 -11.70
N ASP A 149 -26.74 -10.27 -12.25
CA ASP A 149 -27.80 -10.74 -13.16
C ASP A 149 -27.60 -12.26 -13.41
N GLU A 150 -28.67 -13.01 -13.09
CA GLU A 150 -28.95 -14.46 -13.28
C GLU A 150 -28.39 -15.50 -12.30
#